data_AF-A0A2A5HEC7-F1
#
_entry.id   AF-A0A2A5HEC7-F1
#
_cell.length_a   1.000
_cell.length_b   1.000
_cell.length_c   1.000
_cell.angle_alpha   90.00
_cell.angle_beta   90.00
_cell.angle_gamma   90.00
#
_symmetry.space_group_name_H-M   'P 1'
#
loop_
_entity.id
_entity.type
_entity.pdbx_description
1 polymer ?
#
loop_
_entity_poly.entity_id
_entity_poly.type
_entity_poly.pdbx_seq_one_letter_code
_entity_poly.pdbx_strand_id
1 'polypeptide(L)'
;MKKIGIIFIGLLMASPLFSQSDVRLSVCGKTTVEISSLDKCRSVEADQDGFKVYGFTVSFETADKKVIKFSLENNEILGDALEAIKKHQPTSIKLSNINLINAGGESVETSDVTIGLK
;
A
#
# COMPACT_ATOMS: atom_id res chain seq x y z
N MET A 1 48.21 -48.45 4.46
CA MET A 1 46.98 -48.13 3.70
C MET A 1 45.80 -48.07 4.66
N LYS A 2 45.16 -46.90 4.82
CA LYS A 2 43.70 -46.70 4.87
C LYS A 2 43.41 -45.24 5.22
N LYS A 3 42.76 -44.55 4.28
CA LYS A 3 42.27 -43.18 4.37
C LYS A 3 41.07 -43.17 5.33
N ILE A 4 41.03 -42.24 6.28
CA ILE A 4 39.79 -41.89 6.98
C ILE A 4 39.48 -40.45 6.59
N GLY A 5 38.74 -40.32 5.49
CA GLY A 5 38.01 -39.11 5.19
C GLY A 5 36.67 -39.19 5.93
N ILE A 6 36.37 -38.21 6.77
CA ILE A 6 35.02 -37.98 7.26
C ILE A 6 34.60 -36.63 6.71
N ILE A 7 33.59 -36.70 5.86
CA ILE A 7 32.98 -35.59 5.12
C ILE A 7 32.16 -34.78 6.11
N PHE A 8 32.49 -33.50 6.26
CA PHE A 8 31.61 -32.52 6.91
C PHE A 8 30.39 -32.31 6.00
N ILE A 9 29.27 -32.98 6.30
CA ILE A 9 27.98 -32.65 5.70
C ILE A 9 27.47 -31.43 6.45
N GLY A 10 27.82 -30.25 5.94
CA GLY A 10 27.19 -29.00 6.32
C GLY A 10 25.75 -29.03 5.83
N LEU A 11 24.82 -29.29 6.74
CA LEU A 11 23.39 -29.13 6.52
C LEU A 11 23.13 -27.61 6.44
N LEU A 12 23.30 -27.03 5.25
CA LEU A 12 22.80 -25.70 4.95
C LEU A 12 21.29 -25.78 4.97
N MET A 13 20.70 -25.44 6.12
CA MET A 13 19.31 -25.04 6.21
C MET A 13 19.14 -23.85 5.26
N ALA A 14 18.69 -24.11 4.04
CA ALA A 14 18.12 -23.07 3.22
C ALA A 14 16.85 -22.63 3.96
N SER A 15 16.95 -21.54 4.73
CA SER A 15 15.76 -20.83 5.14
C SER A 15 14.99 -20.48 3.88
N PRO A 16 13.66 -20.72 3.83
CA PRO A 16 12.87 -20.11 2.79
C PRO A 16 13.06 -18.60 2.97
N LEU A 17 13.77 -17.98 2.04
CA LEU A 17 13.66 -16.56 1.79
C LEU A 17 12.18 -16.35 1.47
N PHE A 18 11.39 -15.98 2.47
CA PHE A 18 10.10 -15.36 2.24
C PHE A 18 10.42 -14.07 1.50
N SER A 19 10.47 -14.18 0.17
CA SER A 19 10.39 -13.04 -0.73
C SER A 19 8.99 -12.49 -0.51
N GLN A 20 8.85 -11.63 0.50
CA GLN A 20 7.68 -10.80 0.68
C GLN A 20 7.52 -10.05 -0.64
N SER A 21 6.58 -10.49 -1.48
CA SER A 21 6.27 -9.78 -2.71
C SER A 21 5.74 -8.44 -2.26
N ASP A 22 6.49 -7.38 -2.48
CA ASP A 22 6.10 -6.02 -2.10
C ASP A 22 4.84 -5.64 -2.88
N VAL A 23 3.66 -5.86 -2.27
CA VAL A 23 2.38 -5.44 -2.84
C VAL A 23 2.38 -3.93 -2.90
N ARG A 24 2.21 -3.37 -4.10
CA ARG A 24 2.15 -1.93 -4.30
C ARG A 24 0.69 -1.50 -4.34
N LEU A 25 0.42 -0.36 -3.71
CA LEU A 25 -0.89 0.27 -3.77
C LEU A 25 -0.86 1.44 -4.74
N SER A 26 -2.00 1.66 -5.37
CA SER A 26 -2.20 2.73 -6.34
C SER A 26 -3.61 3.27 -6.25
N VAL A 27 -3.86 4.43 -6.85
CA VAL A 27 -5.22 4.93 -7.06
C VAL A 27 -5.56 4.71 -8.54
N CYS A 28 -6.48 3.77 -8.80
CA CYS A 28 -6.86 3.25 -10.11
C CYS A 28 -5.66 2.84 -10.98
N GLY A 29 -4.75 2.04 -10.43
CA GLY A 29 -3.55 1.62 -11.14
C GLY A 29 -2.49 2.71 -11.34
N LYS A 30 -2.65 3.90 -10.74
CA LYS A 30 -1.72 5.02 -10.88
C LYS A 30 -1.14 5.48 -9.54
N THR A 31 0.15 5.81 -9.55
CA THR A 31 0.84 6.46 -8.43
C THR A 31 0.81 7.98 -8.53
N THR A 32 0.26 8.52 -9.62
CA THR A 32 -0.01 9.94 -9.82
C THR A 32 -1.35 10.11 -10.51
N VAL A 33 -2.24 10.91 -9.92
CA VAL A 33 -3.62 11.10 -10.39
C VAL A 33 -3.93 12.58 -10.47
N GLU A 34 -4.71 12.98 -11.47
CA GLU A 34 -5.23 14.35 -11.51
C GLU A 34 -6.34 14.52 -10.47
N ILE A 35 -6.36 15.63 -9.73
CA ILE A 35 -7.38 15.85 -8.70
C ILE A 35 -8.79 15.83 -9.29
N SER A 36 -8.95 16.36 -10.51
CA SER A 36 -10.21 16.31 -11.28
C SER A 36 -10.66 14.89 -11.62
N SER A 37 -9.74 13.95 -11.75
CA SER A 37 -10.04 12.55 -12.08
C SER A 37 -10.58 11.78 -10.88
N LEU A 38 -10.41 12.27 -9.65
CA LEU A 38 -10.88 11.60 -8.43
C LEU A 38 -12.41 11.45 -8.36
N ASP A 39 -13.16 12.20 -9.17
CA ASP A 39 -14.62 11.99 -9.33
C ASP A 39 -14.98 10.65 -9.96
N LYS A 40 -14.11 10.12 -10.82
CA LYS A 40 -14.34 8.89 -11.58
C LYS A 40 -13.35 7.80 -11.20
N CYS A 41 -12.22 8.17 -10.63
CA CYS A 41 -11.09 7.31 -10.34
C CYS A 41 -10.62 7.57 -8.90
N ARG A 42 -11.18 6.80 -7.96
CA ARG A 42 -10.94 6.95 -6.52
C ARG A 42 -10.65 5.63 -5.80
N SER A 43 -10.64 4.52 -6.53
CA SER A 43 -10.38 3.18 -6.02
C SER A 43 -8.90 3.04 -5.68
N VAL A 44 -8.60 2.62 -4.45
CA VAL A 44 -7.28 2.21 -4.01
C VAL A 44 -7.13 0.72 -4.26
N GLU A 45 -6.13 0.35 -5.05
CA GLU A 45 -5.96 -0.99 -5.61
C GLU A 45 -4.56 -1.51 -5.34
N ALA A 46 -4.47 -2.81 -5.08
CA ALA A 46 -3.22 -3.55 -5.05
C ALA A 46 -2.83 -3.97 -6.48
N ASP A 47 -1.54 -3.98 -6.77
CA ASP A 47 -0.98 -4.39 -8.07
C ASP A 47 -0.90 -5.91 -8.27
N GLN A 48 -1.31 -6.69 -7.28
CA GLN A 48 -1.30 -8.15 -7.29
C GLN A 48 -2.71 -8.71 -7.18
N ASP A 49 -3.00 -9.70 -8.02
CA ASP A 49 -4.28 -10.41 -8.01
C ASP A 49 -4.54 -11.09 -6.66
N GLY A 50 -5.81 -11.08 -6.26
CA GLY A 50 -6.24 -11.69 -5.01
C GLY A 50 -6.05 -10.82 -3.76
N PHE A 51 -5.40 -9.67 -3.89
CA PHE A 51 -5.32 -8.69 -2.81
C PHE A 51 -6.44 -7.65 -2.90
N LYS A 52 -7.03 -7.31 -1.76
CA LYS A 52 -8.13 -6.33 -1.66
C LYS A 52 -7.92 -5.38 -0.49
N VAL A 53 -8.11 -4.09 -0.75
CA VAL A 53 -8.11 -3.05 0.29
C VAL A 53 -9.51 -2.99 0.91
N TYR A 54 -9.60 -2.95 2.23
CA TYR A 54 -10.87 -2.85 2.96
C TYR A 54 -10.99 -1.58 3.81
N GLY A 55 -9.87 -0.88 4.01
CA GLY A 55 -9.85 0.38 4.71
C GLY A 55 -8.45 0.97 4.74
N PHE A 56 -8.37 2.27 4.95
CA PHE A 56 -7.11 3.00 5.04
C PHE A 56 -7.34 4.37 5.66
N THR A 57 -6.27 4.97 6.16
CA THR A 57 -6.23 6.40 6.49
C THR A 57 -5.62 7.15 5.32
N VAL A 58 -6.33 8.15 4.78
CA VAL A 58 -5.77 9.13 3.83
C VAL A 58 -5.40 10.40 4.57
N SER A 59 -4.24 10.96 4.24
CA SER A 59 -3.76 12.21 4.84
C SER A 59 -3.02 13.09 3.85
N PHE A 60 -3.04 14.40 4.07
CA PHE A 60 -2.27 15.35 3.26
C PHE A 60 -1.95 16.61 4.07
N GLU A 61 -0.93 17.34 3.63
CA GLU A 61 -0.56 18.64 4.18
C GLU A 61 -1.20 19.76 3.34
N THR A 62 -1.81 20.73 4.00
CA THR A 62 -2.36 21.93 3.38
C THR A 62 -1.28 22.99 3.15
N ALA A 63 -1.57 24.03 2.36
CA ALA A 63 -0.63 25.14 2.13
C ALA A 63 -0.19 25.86 3.42
N ASP A 64 -1.01 25.83 4.48
CA ASP A 64 -0.70 26.37 5.81
C ASP A 64 -0.02 25.35 6.75
N LYS A 65 0.52 24.25 6.19
CA LYS A 65 1.26 23.19 6.92
C LYS A 65 0.43 22.44 7.96
N LYS A 66 -0.90 22.40 7.79
CA LYS A 66 -1.76 21.55 8.62
C LYS A 66 -1.91 20.19 7.98
N VAL A 67 -1.86 19.15 8.80
CA VAL A 67 -2.12 17.79 8.35
C VAL A 67 -3.60 17.48 8.56
N ILE A 68 -4.29 17.17 7.47
CA ILE A 68 -5.66 16.67 7.50
C ILE A 68 -5.63 15.16 7.30
N LYS A 69 -6.47 14.42 8.04
CA LYS A 69 -6.53 12.96 7.98
C LYS A 69 -7.99 12.47 8.01
N PHE A 70 -8.26 11.41 7.27
CA PHE A 70 -9.56 10.73 7.24
C PHE A 70 -9.34 9.23 7.25
N SER A 71 -10.08 8.50 8.09
CA SER A 71 -10.13 7.04 8.07
C SER A 71 -11.34 6.58 7.28
N LEU A 72 -11.11 5.67 6.34
CA LEU A 72 -12.11 5.14 5.41
C LEU A 72 -12.20 3.63 5.60
N GLU A 73 -13.41 3.11 5.78
CA GLU A 73 -13.70 1.67 5.92
C GLU A 73 -14.19 1.08 4.59
N ASN A 74 -13.53 1.47 3.50
CA ASN A 74 -13.74 0.93 2.16
C ASN A 74 -12.43 1.09 1.34
N ASN A 75 -12.47 0.75 0.06
CA ASN A 75 -11.33 0.88 -0.85
C ASN A 75 -11.35 2.18 -1.67
N GLU A 76 -12.18 3.17 -1.36
CA GLU A 76 -12.35 4.36 -2.20
C GLU A 76 -12.14 5.67 -1.43
N ILE A 77 -11.51 6.66 -2.07
CA ILE A 77 -11.41 8.02 -1.53
C ILE A 77 -12.76 8.73 -1.72
N LEU A 78 -13.55 8.81 -0.65
CA LEU A 78 -14.96 9.24 -0.67
C LEU A 78 -15.29 10.29 0.40
N GLY A 79 -16.47 10.90 0.26
CA GLY A 79 -17.06 11.80 1.25
C GLY A 79 -16.15 12.98 1.59
N ASP A 80 -16.06 13.31 2.87
CA ASP A 80 -15.29 14.44 3.41
C ASP A 80 -13.82 14.41 2.98
N ALA A 81 -13.23 13.23 2.80
CA ALA A 81 -11.86 13.09 2.34
C ALA A 81 -11.68 13.62 0.91
N LEU A 82 -12.57 13.23 0.01
CA LEU A 82 -12.56 13.68 -1.39
C LEU A 82 -12.83 15.18 -1.48
N GLU A 83 -13.83 15.67 -0.73
CA GLU A 83 -14.16 17.09 -0.67
C GLU A 83 -12.98 17.93 -0.15
N ALA A 84 -12.30 17.46 0.90
CA ALA A 84 -11.15 18.14 1.46
C ALA A 84 -9.95 18.17 0.49
N ILE A 85 -9.66 17.06 -0.20
CA ILE A 85 -8.59 17.03 -1.22
C ILE A 85 -8.89 18.04 -2.33
N LYS A 86 -10.12 18.08 -2.84
CA LYS A 86 -10.52 19.05 -3.87
C LYS A 86 -10.48 20.49 -3.39
N LYS A 87 -10.84 20.74 -2.13
CA LYS A 87 -10.81 22.08 -1.55
C LYS A 87 -9.39 22.60 -1.37
N HIS A 88 -8.48 21.75 -0.90
CA HIS A 88 -7.13 22.15 -0.52
C HIS A 88 -6.09 21.97 -1.62
N GLN A 89 -6.41 21.21 -2.68
CA GLN A 89 -5.55 20.98 -3.84
C GLN A 89 -4.10 20.59 -3.45
N PRO A 90 -3.89 19.58 -2.57
CA PRO A 90 -2.55 19.17 -2.18
C PRO A 90 -1.81 18.53 -3.36
N THR A 91 -0.48 18.59 -3.35
CA THR A 91 0.37 17.96 -4.39
C THR A 91 0.55 16.46 -4.22
N SER A 92 0.15 15.92 -3.07
CA SER A 92 0.16 14.48 -2.79
C SER A 92 -0.75 14.13 -1.62
N ILE A 93 -1.15 12.86 -1.56
CA ILE A 93 -1.80 12.24 -0.41
C ILE A 93 -0.96 11.05 0.06
N LYS A 94 -1.03 10.77 1.36
CA LYS A 94 -0.42 9.62 2.00
C LYS A 94 -1.51 8.65 2.48
N LEU A 95 -1.42 7.41 2.03
CA LEU A 95 -2.22 6.28 2.47
C LEU A 95 -1.44 5.54 3.57
N SER A 96 -2.06 5.34 4.73
CA SER A 96 -1.46 4.69 5.89
C SER A 96 -2.48 3.80 6.60
N ASN A 97 -2.05 2.96 7.54
CA ASN A 97 -2.94 2.03 8.25
C ASN A 97 -3.81 1.22 7.27
N ILE A 98 -3.25 0.77 6.15
CA ILE A 98 -4.01 0.10 5.11
C ILE A 98 -4.36 -1.31 5.57
N ASN A 99 -5.65 -1.60 5.61
CA ASN A 99 -6.17 -2.94 5.80
C ASN A 99 -6.21 -3.66 4.44
N LEU A 100 -5.14 -4.40 4.15
CA LEU A 100 -4.99 -5.20 2.94
C LEU A 100 -5.24 -6.67 3.28
N ILE A 101 -6.17 -7.31 2.57
CA ILE A 101 -6.52 -8.73 2.74
C ILE A 101 -6.06 -9.50 1.50
N ASN A 102 -5.32 -10.59 1.71
CA ASN A 102 -4.88 -11.49 0.63
C ASN A 102 -6.00 -12.47 0.19
N ALA A 103 -5.72 -13.29 -0.83
CA ALA A 103 -6.69 -14.27 -1.34
C ALA A 103 -7.08 -15.35 -0.31
N GLY A 104 -6.26 -15.56 0.72
CA GLY A 104 -6.52 -16.47 1.83
C GLY A 104 -7.38 -15.87 2.94
N GLY A 105 -7.77 -14.58 2.84
CA GLY A 105 -8.53 -13.89 3.88
C GLY A 105 -7.68 -13.36 5.03
N GLU A 106 -6.36 -13.36 4.90
CA GLU A 106 -5.44 -12.89 5.94
C GLU A 106 -5.09 -11.43 5.73
N SER A 107 -4.99 -10.69 6.84
CA SER A 107 -4.50 -9.32 6.84
C SER A 107 -2.99 -9.30 6.64
N VAL A 108 -2.53 -8.47 5.71
CA VAL A 108 -1.12 -8.34 5.35
C VAL A 108 -0.64 -6.97 5.75
N GLU A 109 0.48 -6.94 6.47
CA GLU A 109 1.14 -5.68 6.81
C GLU A 109 1.61 -4.97 5.55
N THR A 110 1.32 -3.67 5.47
CA THR A 110 1.68 -2.82 4.35
C THR A 110 2.39 -1.58 4.85
N SER A 111 3.34 -1.10 4.05
CA SER A 111 3.96 0.20 4.28
C SER A 111 3.04 1.32 3.82
N ASP A 112 3.23 2.51 4.39
CA ASP A 112 2.57 3.71 3.92
C ASP A 112 2.93 4.01 2.45
N VAL A 113 1.96 4.55 1.70
CA VAL A 113 2.13 4.85 0.27
C VAL A 113 1.80 6.32 0.01
N THR A 114 2.64 6.98 -0.79
CA THR A 114 2.39 8.36 -1.25
C THR A 114 1.91 8.36 -2.69
N ILE A 115 0.78 9.02 -2.94
CA ILE A 115 0.20 9.20 -4.28
C ILE A 115 0.35 10.67 -4.67
N GLY A 116 0.98 10.93 -5.81
CA GLY A 116 1.09 12.28 -6.36
C GLY A 116 -0.25 12.78 -6.89
N LEU A 117 -0.53 14.07 -6.68
CA LEU A 117 -1.70 14.74 -7.21
C LEU A 117 -1.28 15.89 -8.13
N LYS A 118 -1.94 15.98 -9.29
CA LYS A 118 -1.68 16.98 -10.33
C LYS A 118 -2.94 17.74 -10.72
#